data_AF-A0A2V6YXY6-F1
#
_entry.id   AF-A0A2V6YXY6-F1
#
_cell.length_a   1.000
_cell.length_b   1.000
_cell.length_c   1.000
_cell.angle_alpha   90.00
_cell.angle_beta   90.00
_cell.angle_gamma   90.00
#
_symmetry.space_group_name_H-M   'P 1'
#
loop_
_entity.id
_entity.type
_entity.pdbx_description
1 polymer ?
#
loop_
_entity_poly.entity_id
_entity_poly.type
_entity_poly.pdbx_seq_one_letter_code
_entity_poly.pdbx_strand_id
1 'polypeptide(L)' 'MRALLLDLDDTLLDYSSGADAHWEAAVVACAPPSLDRTRLLTALAETRRWFWDDPERHRRERVNML' A
#
# COMPACT_ATOMS: atom_id res chain seq x y z
N MET A 1 -13.24 2.11 -39.38
CA MET A 1 -13.74 1.38 -38.20
C MET A 1 -13.04 1.96 -36.98
N ARG A 2 -13.76 2.42 -35.94
CA ARG A 2 -13.15 2.89 -34.69
C ARG A 2 -13.50 1.89 -33.60
N ALA A 3 -12.48 1.42 -32.88
CA ALA A 3 -12.63 0.56 -31.72
C ALA A 3 -12.22 1.35 -30.47
N LEU A 4 -12.96 1.15 -29.39
CA LEU A 4 -12.68 1.69 -28.07
C LEU A 4 -12.32 0.51 -27.16
N LEU A 5 -11.17 0.59 -26.51
CA LEU A 5 -10.78 -0.35 -25.46
C LEU A 5 -11.20 0.24 -24.13
N LEU A 6 -12.06 -0.47 -23.41
CA LEU A 6 -12.49 -0.14 -22.06
C LEU A 6 -11.86 -1.17 -21.12
N ASP A 7 -11.00 -0.70 -20.26
CA ASP A 7 -10.52 -1.47 -19.12
C ASP A 7 -11.57 -1.37 -18.01
N LEU A 8 -12.09 -2.52 -17.58
CA LEU A 8 -13.15 -2.63 -16.57
C LEU A 8 -12.60 -3.13 -15.23
N ASP A 9 -11.31 -3.43 -15.16
CA ASP A 9 -10.66 -3.73 -13.90
C ASP A 9 -10.53 -2.44 -13.08
N ASP A 10 -10.46 -2.56 -11.74
CA ASP A 10 -10.12 -1.45 -10.83
C ASP A 10 -8.64 -1.09 -10.99
N THR A 11 -8.30 -0.58 -12.17
CA THR A 11 -6.95 -0.22 -12.52
C THR A 11 -6.48 0.88 -11.60
N LEU A 12 -5.50 0.51 -10.79
CA LEU A 12 -4.88 1.40 -9.85
C LEU A 12 -4.09 2.47 -10.62
N LEU A 13 -4.71 3.64 -10.77
CA LEU A 13 -4.11 4.78 -11.48
C LEU A 13 -2.92 5.37 -10.73
N ASP A 14 -2.93 5.26 -9.39
CA ASP A 14 -1.84 5.71 -8.53
C ASP A 14 -1.83 4.92 -7.22
N TYR A 15 -0.74 4.18 -7.01
CA TYR A 15 -0.49 3.45 -5.76
C TYR A 15 0.20 4.31 -4.69
N SER A 16 0.94 5.32 -5.12
CA SER A 16 2.06 5.86 -4.35
C SER A 16 1.78 7.20 -3.70
N SER A 17 1.04 8.08 -4.36
CA SER A 17 0.88 9.47 -3.88
C SER A 17 0.12 9.59 -2.56
N GLY A 18 -0.86 8.72 -2.32
CA GLY A 18 -1.69 8.74 -1.12
C GLY A 18 -1.28 7.75 -0.03
N ALA A 19 -0.27 6.91 -0.28
CA ALA A 19 -0.01 5.75 0.56
C ALA A 19 0.21 6.11 2.04
N ASP A 20 1.02 7.14 2.31
CA ASP A 20 1.33 7.56 3.69
C ASP A 20 0.08 8.07 4.42
N ALA A 21 -0.73 8.90 3.77
CA ALA A 21 -1.97 9.43 4.34
C ALA A 21 -3.01 8.33 4.61
N HIS A 22 -3.09 7.31 3.73
CA HIS A 22 -3.99 6.18 3.94
C HIS A 22 -3.55 5.30 5.11
N TRP A 23 -2.24 5.10 5.31
CA TRP A 23 -1.73 4.39 6.49
C TRP A 23 -2.01 5.15 7.78
N GLU A 24 -1.83 6.47 7.79
CA GLU A 24 -2.20 7.32 8.94
C GLU A 24 -3.68 7.23 9.26
N ALA A 25 -4.55 7.36 8.25
CA ALA A 25 -5.99 7.22 8.44
C ALA A 25 -6.37 5.84 9.00
N ALA A 26 -5.75 4.76 8.51
CA ALA A 26 -5.99 3.41 9.01
C ALA A 26 -5.54 3.23 10.46
N VAL A 27 -4.38 3.76 10.85
CA VAL A 27 -3.92 3.76 12.24
C VAL A 27 -4.88 4.55 13.13
N VAL A 28 -5.33 5.71 12.70
CA VAL A 28 -6.31 6.52 13.45
C VAL A 28 -7.62 5.77 13.64
N ALA A 29 -8.11 5.08 12.62
CA ALA A 29 -9.39 4.37 12.65
C ALA A 29 -9.34 3.06 13.45
N CYS A 30 -8.23 2.32 13.38
CA CYS A 30 -8.18 0.93 13.84
C CYS A 30 -7.27 0.69 15.06
N ALA A 31 -6.33 1.57 15.37
CA ALA A 31 -5.41 1.34 16.48
C ALA A 31 -6.13 1.47 17.83
N PRO A 32 -6.01 0.48 18.74
CA PRO A 32 -6.62 0.55 20.06
C PRO A 32 -5.97 1.67 20.89
N PRO A 33 -6.68 2.25 21.88
CA PRO A 33 -6.16 3.35 22.70
C PRO A 33 -4.88 3.03 23.47
N SER A 34 -4.64 1.75 23.77
CA SER A 34 -3.45 1.28 24.48
C SER A 34 -2.19 1.20 23.62
N LEU A 35 -2.31 1.40 22.30
CA LEU A 35 -1.20 1.29 21.37
C LEU A 35 -0.67 2.68 21.00
N ASP A 36 0.65 2.83 21.06
CA ASP A 36 1.34 4.04 20.60
C ASP A 36 1.24 4.14 19.06
N ARG A 37 0.40 5.08 18.60
CA ARG A 37 0.14 5.31 17.18
C ARG A 37 1.37 5.75 16.41
N THR A 38 2.23 6.56 17.03
CA THR A 38 3.46 7.06 16.40
C THR A 38 4.42 5.89 16.18
N ARG A 39 4.61 5.06 17.21
CA ARG A 39 5.43 3.85 17.07
C ARG A 39 4.88 2.87 16.03
N LEU A 40 3.57 2.70 15.98
CA LEU A 40 2.93 1.86 14.96
C LEU A 40 3.17 2.42 13.54
N LEU A 41 2.99 3.72 13.34
CA LEU A 41 3.24 4.38 12.06
C LEU A 41 4.70 4.21 11.60
N THR A 42 5.66 4.39 12.51
CA THR A 42 7.08 4.15 12.21
C THR A 42 7.32 2.70 11.81
N ALA A 43 6.82 1.73 12.58
CA ALA A 43 6.98 0.32 12.29
C ALA A 43 6.35 -0.08 10.94
N LEU A 44 5.17 0.47 10.61
CA LEU A 44 4.51 0.27 9.31
C LEU A 44 5.35 0.85 8.16
N ALA A 45 5.90 2.05 8.32
CA ALA A 45 6.74 2.69 7.31
C ALA A 45 8.02 1.87 7.04
N GLU A 46 8.68 1.41 8.10
CA GLU A 46 9.88 0.56 8.02
C GLU A 46 9.56 -0.79 7.36
N THR A 47 8.49 -1.46 7.79
CA THR A 47 8.06 -2.75 7.26
C THR A 47 7.70 -2.65 5.78
N ARG A 48 6.93 -1.63 5.41
CA ARG A 48 6.51 -1.42 4.01
C ARG A 48 7.71 -1.09 3.12
N ARG A 49 8.64 -0.24 3.60
CA ARG A 49 9.89 0.02 2.87
C ARG A 49 10.63 -1.29 2.69
N TRP A 50 10.96 -2.00 3.77
CA TRP A 50 11.65 -3.29 3.69
C TRP A 50 10.97 -4.23 2.69
N PHE A 51 9.65 -4.38 2.75
CA PHE A 51 8.94 -5.30 1.86
C PHE A 51 9.10 -4.94 0.38
N TRP A 52 9.01 -3.66 0.01
CA TRP A 52 9.00 -3.22 -1.39
C TRP A 52 10.34 -2.75 -1.97
N ASP A 53 11.37 -2.53 -1.13
CA ASP A 53 12.66 -1.95 -1.56
C ASP A 53 13.52 -2.92 -2.40
N ASP A 54 13.27 -4.23 -2.30
CA ASP A 54 13.94 -5.25 -3.11
C ASP A 54 13.17 -5.48 -4.42
N PRO A 55 13.77 -5.20 -5.61
CA PRO A 55 13.07 -5.31 -6.87
C PRO A 55 12.58 -6.72 -7.22
N GLU A 56 13.30 -7.76 -6.79
CA GLU A 56 12.92 -9.14 -7.09
C GLU A 56 11.80 -9.63 -6.17
N ARG A 57 11.87 -9.29 -4.87
CA ARG A 57 10.74 -9.48 -3.95
C ARG A 57 9.54 -8.71 -4.45
N HIS A 58 9.69 -7.42 -4.75
CA HIS A 58 8.62 -6.57 -5.27
C HIS A 58 7.93 -7.18 -6.50
N ARG A 59 8.71 -7.70 -7.46
CA ARG A 59 8.18 -8.37 -8.65
C ARG A 59 7.42 -9.65 -8.32
N ARG A 60 7.96 -10.49 -7.41
CA ARG A 60 7.33 -11.74 -6.99
C ARG A 60 6.03 -11.51 -6.22
N GLU A 61 6.07 -10.62 -5.23
CA GLU A 61 4.94 -10.35 -4.32
C GLU A 61 3.79 -9.61 -5.01
N ARG A 62 4.03 -8.91 -6.13
CA ARG A 62 2.97 -8.34 -6.97
C ARG A 62 2.10 -9.38 -7.70
N VAL A 63 2.62 -10.58 -7.90
CA VAL A 63 1.90 -11.67 -8.59
C VAL A 63 1.24 -12.61 -7.59
N ASN A 64 1.90 -12.85 -6.46
CA ASN A 64 1.39 -13.71 -5.39
C ASN A 64 1.93 -13.20 -4.05
N MET A 65 1.09 -12.49 -3.30
CA MET A 65 1.36 -12.14 -1.90
C MET A 65 1.18 -13.41 -1.05
N LEU A 66 2.29 -13.95 -0.52
CA LEU A 66 2.29 -15.07 0.43
C LEU A 66 2.36 -14.59 1.88
#